data_AF-A0A134B7T3-F1
#
_entry.id   AF-A0A134B7T3-F1
#
_cell.length_a   1.000
_cell.length_b   1.000
_cell.length_c   1.000
_cell.angle_alpha   90.00
_cell.angle_beta   90.00
_cell.angle_gamma   90.00
#
_symmetry.space_group_name_H-M   'P 1'
#
loop_
_entity.id
_entity.type
_entity.pdbx_description
1 polymer ?
#
loop_
_entity_poly.entity_id
_entity_poly.type
_entity_poly.pdbx_seq_one_letter_code
_entity_poly.pdbx_strand_id
1 'polypeptide(L)'
;MKYLAVWNKLYKRENICNVLFEDVVSEDFDYNLKVFLKSKRAICVNDILYYYYQNPNSITHKDIIDNKLIKSRFIYSINTYANAVKRVEGHIKYEAWALWKLYRRMFSVRYYAKDTKFENLVEIIIKQVHNKYWKKVKKNNNLSLTQKSFMYFFMSFPQFYKILLFIH
;
A
#
# COMPACT_ATOMS: atom_id res chain seq x y z
N MET A 1 -6.79 -14.56 7.86
CA MET A 1 -6.86 -13.28 7.12
C MET A 1 -7.63 -13.53 5.82
N LYS A 2 -8.81 -12.93 5.60
CA LYS A 2 -9.57 -13.09 4.33
C LYS A 2 -8.83 -12.33 3.21
N TYR A 3 -8.23 -13.06 2.28
CA TYR A 3 -7.38 -12.51 1.22
C TYR A 3 -8.22 -11.75 0.18
N LEU A 4 -7.94 -10.45 0.00
CA LEU A 4 -8.57 -9.57 -1.00
C LEU A 4 -7.89 -9.67 -2.37
N ALA A 5 -7.66 -10.88 -2.89
CA ALA A 5 -7.07 -11.07 -4.22
C ALA A 5 -7.99 -10.55 -5.34
N VAL A 6 -7.43 -10.11 -6.49
CA VAL A 6 -8.21 -9.77 -7.72
C VAL A 6 -9.14 -10.92 -8.13
N TRP A 7 -8.67 -12.14 -7.95
CA TRP A 7 -9.25 -13.40 -8.44
C TRP A 7 -10.55 -13.81 -7.72
N ASN A 8 -11.00 -13.05 -6.72
CA ASN A 8 -12.25 -13.27 -5.98
C ASN A 8 -13.19 -12.07 -6.10
N LYS A 9 -13.25 -11.47 -7.30
CA LYS A 9 -14.10 -10.33 -7.62
C LYS A 9 -14.72 -10.50 -9.00
N LEU A 10 -15.99 -10.12 -9.13
CA LEU A 10 -16.69 -10.05 -10.39
C LEU A 10 -16.80 -8.58 -10.81
N TYR A 11 -16.36 -8.29 -12.03
CA TYR A 11 -16.41 -6.93 -12.59
C TYR A 11 -17.36 -6.88 -13.77
N LYS A 12 -18.09 -5.77 -13.90
CA LYS A 12 -18.80 -5.48 -15.14
C LYS A 12 -17.80 -5.26 -16.26
N ARG A 13 -18.04 -5.85 -17.43
CA ARG A 13 -17.16 -5.75 -18.62
C ARG A 13 -16.87 -4.29 -18.98
N GLU A 14 -17.88 -3.42 -18.94
CA GLU A 14 -17.77 -1.99 -19.21
C GLU A 14 -16.77 -1.26 -18.29
N ASN A 15 -16.58 -1.73 -17.05
CA ASN A 15 -15.66 -1.11 -16.09
C ASN A 15 -14.20 -1.55 -16.30
N ILE A 16 -13.96 -2.65 -17.03
CA ILE A 16 -12.63 -3.25 -17.20
C ILE A 16 -12.09 -3.18 -18.63
N CYS A 17 -12.92 -2.92 -19.64
CA CYS A 17 -12.53 -2.98 -21.06
C CYS A 17 -11.30 -2.13 -21.42
N ASN A 18 -11.13 -0.99 -20.73
CA ASN A 18 -10.02 -0.06 -20.91
C ASN A 18 -9.20 0.11 -19.62
N VAL A 19 -9.01 -0.96 -18.86
CA VAL A 19 -8.17 -0.98 -17.65
C VAL A 19 -7.10 -2.04 -17.81
N LEU A 20 -5.84 -1.60 -17.84
CA LEU A 20 -4.68 -2.47 -17.96
C LEU A 20 -3.92 -2.56 -16.62
N PHE A 21 -3.28 -3.71 -16.41
CA PHE A 21 -2.28 -3.87 -15.37
C PHE A 21 -1.08 -2.97 -15.65
N GLU A 22 -0.52 -2.39 -14.60
CA GLU A 22 0.77 -1.69 -14.66
C GLU A 22 1.86 -2.58 -14.07
N ASP A 23 3.09 -2.42 -14.56
CA ASP A 23 4.26 -3.06 -13.98
C ASP A 23 4.66 -2.36 -12.67
N VAL A 24 3.87 -2.61 -11.63
CA VAL A 24 4.08 -2.12 -10.27
C VAL A 24 4.00 -3.26 -9.28
N VAL A 25 4.55 -3.05 -8.09
CA VAL A 25 4.45 -4.03 -7.01
C VAL A 25 3.02 -4.06 -6.50
N SER A 26 2.42 -5.24 -6.34
CA SER A 26 0.99 -5.35 -6.03
C SER A 26 0.15 -4.72 -7.15
N GLU A 27 0.40 -5.17 -8.37
CA GLU A 27 -0.33 -4.81 -9.59
C GLU A 27 -1.82 -5.06 -9.46
N ASP A 28 -2.18 -6.07 -8.68
CA ASP A 28 -3.53 -6.50 -8.36
C ASP A 28 -4.30 -5.43 -7.56
N PHE A 29 -3.63 -4.77 -6.62
CA PHE A 29 -4.13 -3.62 -5.87
C PHE A 29 -4.32 -2.40 -6.78
N ASP A 30 -3.33 -2.08 -7.61
CA ASP A 30 -3.40 -0.95 -8.54
C ASP A 30 -4.55 -1.11 -9.54
N TYR A 31 -4.67 -2.32 -10.13
CA TYR A 31 -5.76 -2.68 -11.02
C TYR A 31 -7.12 -2.51 -10.33
N ASN A 32 -7.29 -3.07 -9.13
CA ASN A 32 -8.54 -2.94 -8.38
C ASN A 32 -8.92 -1.48 -8.13
N LEU A 33 -7.96 -0.64 -7.75
CA LEU A 33 -8.22 0.78 -7.51
C LEU A 33 -8.75 1.47 -8.77
N LYS A 34 -8.14 1.20 -9.94
CA LYS A 34 -8.60 1.74 -11.23
C LYS A 34 -10.04 1.31 -11.54
N VAL A 35 -10.36 0.04 -11.34
CA VAL A 35 -11.72 -0.48 -11.61
C VAL A 35 -12.73 0.10 -10.61
N PHE A 36 -12.39 0.22 -9.34
CA PHE A 36 -13.29 0.79 -8.33
C PHE A 36 -13.56 2.27 -8.55
N LEU A 37 -12.59 3.06 -9.01
CA LEU A 37 -12.81 4.46 -9.36
C LEU A 37 -13.76 4.65 -10.55
N LYS A 38 -13.84 3.67 -11.46
CA LYS A 38 -14.83 3.64 -12.55
C LYS A 38 -16.19 3.08 -12.12
N SER A 39 -16.26 2.42 -10.98
CA SER A 39 -17.45 1.68 -10.56
C SER A 39 -18.41 2.55 -9.76
N LYS A 40 -19.68 2.61 -10.18
CA LYS A 40 -20.75 3.33 -9.45
C LYS A 40 -21.13 2.66 -8.12
N ARG A 41 -20.93 1.34 -8.01
CA ARG A 41 -21.27 0.53 -6.83
C ARG A 41 -20.32 -0.65 -6.72
N ALA A 42 -19.92 -0.96 -5.49
CA ALA A 42 -19.24 -2.20 -5.13
C ALA A 42 -20.03 -2.90 -4.00
N ILE A 43 -20.13 -4.22 -4.06
CA ILE A 43 -20.83 -5.04 -3.06
C ILE A 43 -19.84 -6.07 -2.53
N CYS A 44 -19.79 -6.21 -1.21
CA CYS A 44 -19.04 -7.28 -0.54
C CYS A 44 -20.01 -8.41 -0.21
N VAL A 45 -19.75 -9.61 -0.73
CA VAL A 45 -20.49 -10.83 -0.38
C VAL A 45 -19.69 -11.56 0.69
N ASN A 46 -20.28 -11.79 1.87
CA ASN A 46 -19.59 -12.37 3.02
C ASN A 46 -19.70 -13.90 3.08
N ASP A 47 -19.56 -14.57 1.92
CA ASP A 47 -19.67 -16.02 1.80
C ASP A 47 -18.34 -16.66 1.37
N ILE A 48 -18.21 -17.96 1.61
CA ILE A 48 -17.06 -18.75 1.17
C ILE A 48 -17.33 -19.19 -0.27
N LEU A 49 -16.75 -18.47 -1.23
CA LEU A 49 -17.01 -18.70 -2.66
C LEU A 49 -15.81 -19.31 -3.40
N TYR A 50 -14.61 -18.75 -3.21
CA TYR A 50 -13.40 -19.16 -3.91
C TYR A 50 -12.33 -19.64 -2.93
N TYR A 51 -11.76 -20.81 -3.22
CA TYR A 51 -10.61 -21.35 -2.51
C TYR A 51 -9.33 -20.94 -3.25
N TYR A 52 -8.37 -20.39 -2.50
CA TYR A 52 -7.04 -20.08 -3.04
C TYR A 52 -6.04 -21.11 -2.55
N TYR A 53 -5.42 -21.84 -3.47
CA TYR A 53 -4.33 -22.75 -3.13
C TYR A 53 -3.06 -21.93 -2.84
N GLN A 54 -2.55 -22.02 -1.62
CA GLN A 54 -1.25 -21.46 -1.28
C GLN A 54 -0.17 -22.52 -1.52
N ASN A 55 0.67 -22.28 -2.53
CA ASN A 55 1.82 -23.15 -2.79
C ASN A 55 2.77 -23.10 -1.57
N PRO A 56 3.02 -24.22 -0.87
CA PRO A 56 3.91 -24.24 0.29
C PRO A 56 5.34 -23.82 -0.10
N ASN A 57 5.75 -24.06 -1.34
CA ASN A 57 7.07 -23.72 -1.86
C ASN A 57 7.12 -22.31 -2.49
N SER A 58 6.14 -21.45 -2.22
CA SER A 58 6.13 -20.08 -2.74
C SER A 58 7.42 -19.34 -2.40
N ILE A 59 7.94 -18.59 -3.37
CA ILE A 59 9.11 -17.73 -3.17
C ILE A 59 8.87 -16.67 -2.07
N THR A 60 7.61 -16.34 -1.78
CA THR A 60 7.22 -15.42 -0.70
C THR A 60 7.32 -16.04 0.70
N HIS A 61 7.42 -17.36 0.81
CA HIS A 61 7.61 -18.06 2.10
C HIS A 61 9.09 -18.18 2.48
N LYS A 62 10.00 -18.00 1.53
CA LYS A 62 11.45 -17.99 1.79
C LYS A 62 11.83 -16.66 2.42
N ASP A 63 12.74 -16.68 3.40
CA ASP A 63 13.12 -15.49 4.16
C ASP A 63 13.39 -14.29 3.25
N ILE A 64 12.58 -13.25 3.50
CA ILE A 64 12.46 -12.00 2.73
C ILE A 64 13.80 -11.27 2.60
N ILE A 65 14.79 -11.65 3.41
CA ILE A 65 16.00 -10.87 3.65
C ILE A 65 17.14 -11.20 2.66
N ASP A 66 17.21 -12.38 2.03
CA ASP A 66 18.35 -12.68 1.14
C ASP A 66 18.05 -12.61 -0.36
N ASN A 67 16.78 -12.57 -0.77
CA ASN A 67 16.45 -12.55 -2.19
C ASN A 67 16.41 -11.12 -2.78
N LYS A 68 17.37 -10.82 -3.68
CA LYS A 68 17.48 -9.54 -4.41
C LYS A 68 16.17 -9.14 -5.12
N LEU A 69 15.37 -10.10 -5.57
CA LEU A 69 14.12 -9.87 -6.31
C LEU A 69 12.93 -9.54 -5.38
N ILE A 70 12.92 -10.09 -4.16
CA ILE A 70 11.88 -9.82 -3.15
C ILE A 70 12.10 -8.43 -2.53
N LYS A 71 13.37 -8.05 -2.30
CA LYS A 71 13.72 -6.76 -1.69
C LYS A 71 13.48 -5.56 -2.60
N SER A 72 13.76 -5.65 -3.90
CA SER A 72 13.42 -4.56 -4.85
C SER A 72 11.90 -4.32 -4.87
N ARG A 73 11.11 -5.39 -4.98
CA ARG A 73 9.64 -5.31 -4.97
C ARG A 73 9.12 -4.74 -3.66
N PHE A 74 9.63 -5.16 -2.51
CA PHE A 74 9.12 -4.66 -1.24
C PHE A 74 9.34 -3.14 -1.06
N ILE A 75 10.52 -2.62 -1.44
CA ILE A 75 10.83 -1.18 -1.36
C ILE A 75 9.94 -0.39 -2.33
N TYR A 76 9.82 -0.85 -3.58
CA TYR A 76 9.02 -0.17 -4.60
C TYR A 76 7.52 -0.26 -4.35
N SER A 77 7.06 -1.04 -3.38
CA SER A 77 5.67 -0.97 -2.94
C SER A 77 5.26 0.44 -2.46
N ILE A 78 6.20 1.27 -1.97
CA ILE A 78 5.94 2.69 -1.67
C ILE A 78 5.41 3.42 -2.92
N ASN A 79 5.98 3.14 -4.10
CA ASN A 79 5.55 3.77 -5.36
C ASN A 79 4.13 3.37 -5.72
N THR A 80 3.71 2.13 -5.49
CA THR A 80 2.33 1.69 -5.72
C THR A 80 1.34 2.51 -4.90
N TYR A 81 1.62 2.76 -3.61
CA TYR A 81 0.76 3.59 -2.78
C TYR A 81 0.85 5.08 -3.14
N ALA A 82 2.01 5.56 -3.60
CA ALA A 82 2.14 6.92 -4.12
C ALA A 82 1.32 7.11 -5.41
N ASN A 83 1.29 6.11 -6.28
CA ASN A 83 0.42 6.08 -7.47
C ASN A 83 -1.05 6.06 -7.07
N ALA A 84 -1.41 5.30 -6.03
CA ALA A 84 -2.78 5.32 -5.50
C ALA A 84 -3.22 6.72 -5.07
N VAL A 85 -2.38 7.49 -4.37
CA VAL A 85 -2.66 8.89 -4.01
C VAL A 85 -2.90 9.75 -5.26
N LYS A 86 -2.11 9.57 -6.32
CA LYS A 86 -2.29 10.28 -7.59
C LYS A 86 -3.61 9.93 -8.27
N ARG A 87 -4.00 8.65 -8.29
CA ARG A 87 -5.23 8.19 -8.97
C ARG A 87 -6.51 8.69 -8.32
N VAL A 88 -6.49 8.85 -7.00
CA VAL A 88 -7.65 9.33 -6.24
C VAL A 88 -7.66 10.86 -6.08
N GLU A 89 -6.76 11.57 -6.77
CA GLU A 89 -6.73 13.03 -6.75
C GLU A 89 -8.07 13.62 -7.18
N GLY A 90 -8.55 14.63 -6.44
CA GLY A 90 -9.91 15.19 -6.59
C GLY A 90 -10.97 14.47 -5.74
N HIS A 91 -10.73 13.25 -5.26
CA HIS A 91 -11.63 12.52 -4.37
C HIS A 91 -11.16 12.64 -2.91
N ILE A 92 -11.49 13.72 -2.22
CA ILE A 92 -10.88 14.10 -0.92
C ILE A 92 -10.90 13.00 0.16
N LYS A 93 -11.99 12.21 0.25
CA LYS A 93 -12.12 11.06 1.18
C LYS A 93 -11.17 9.92 0.82
N TYR A 94 -11.06 9.60 -0.46
CA TYR A 94 -10.16 8.55 -0.96
C TYR A 94 -8.70 9.00 -0.89
N GLU A 95 -8.44 10.30 -1.09
CA GLU A 95 -7.10 10.87 -0.90
C GLU A 95 -6.64 10.70 0.56
N ALA A 96 -7.50 10.98 1.54
CA ALA A 96 -7.17 10.75 2.95
C ALA A 96 -6.82 9.28 3.23
N TRP A 97 -7.63 8.35 2.72
CA TRP A 97 -7.37 6.92 2.85
C TRP A 97 -6.06 6.50 2.17
N ALA A 98 -5.79 6.99 0.96
CA ALA A 98 -4.58 6.65 0.21
C ALA A 98 -3.31 7.21 0.89
N LEU A 99 -3.37 8.45 1.40
CA LEU A 99 -2.30 9.05 2.21
C LEU A 99 -2.03 8.24 3.48
N TRP A 100 -3.09 7.82 4.19
CA TRP A 100 -2.96 6.97 5.37
C TRP A 100 -2.25 5.65 5.06
N LYS A 101 -2.66 4.97 3.99
CA LYS A 101 -2.03 3.73 3.53
C LYS A 101 -0.58 3.93 3.09
N LEU A 102 -0.28 5.02 2.38
CA LEU A 102 1.08 5.36 1.94
C LEU A 102 2.03 5.52 3.13
N TYR A 103 1.67 6.31 4.15
CA TYR A 103 2.52 6.51 5.32
C TYR A 103 2.74 5.22 6.11
N ARG A 104 1.69 4.43 6.32
CA ARG A 104 1.83 3.10 6.94
C ARG A 104 2.77 2.20 6.14
N ARG A 105 2.71 2.24 4.81
CA ARG A 105 3.61 1.47 3.97
C ARG A 105 5.05 1.95 4.09
N MET A 106 5.31 3.26 4.09
CA MET A 106 6.65 3.80 4.35
C MET A 106 7.22 3.31 5.68
N PHE A 107 6.43 3.34 6.76
CA PHE A 107 6.88 2.86 8.06
C PHE A 107 7.19 1.36 8.10
N SER A 108 6.32 0.54 7.50
CA SER A 108 6.56 -0.89 7.35
C SER A 108 7.82 -1.15 6.53
N VAL A 109 8.01 -0.45 5.42
CA VAL A 109 9.18 -0.63 4.56
C VAL A 109 10.46 -0.24 5.27
N ARG A 110 10.46 0.89 5.98
CA ARG A 110 11.55 1.33 6.85
C ARG A 110 11.92 0.27 7.89
N TYR A 111 10.92 -0.30 8.56
CA TYR A 111 11.14 -1.32 9.58
C TYR A 111 11.87 -2.56 9.06
N TYR A 112 11.39 -3.16 7.96
CA TYR A 112 12.00 -4.39 7.42
C TYR A 112 13.31 -4.14 6.67
N ALA A 113 13.58 -2.89 6.27
CA ALA A 113 14.85 -2.53 5.65
C ALA A 113 15.97 -2.27 6.66
N LYS A 114 15.63 -2.07 7.93
CA LYS A 114 16.58 -1.80 9.01
C LYS A 114 17.60 -2.94 9.14
N ASP A 115 18.87 -2.59 9.38
CA ASP A 115 19.98 -3.52 9.55
C ASP A 115 20.24 -4.35 8.27
N THR A 116 19.79 -3.87 7.12
CA THR A 116 20.05 -4.46 5.80
C THR A 116 20.77 -3.46 4.89
N LYS A 117 21.40 -3.96 3.82
CA LYS A 117 22.06 -3.12 2.79
C LYS A 117 21.15 -2.09 2.08
N PHE A 118 19.83 -2.13 2.32
CA PHE A 118 18.86 -1.24 1.67
C PHE A 118 18.38 -0.11 2.57
N GLU A 119 18.77 -0.06 3.84
CA GLU A 119 18.33 0.94 4.81
C GLU A 119 18.49 2.37 4.28
N ASN A 120 19.68 2.72 3.80
CA ASN A 120 19.97 4.05 3.24
C ASN A 120 19.10 4.39 2.02
N LEU A 121 18.86 3.42 1.13
CA LEU A 121 18.00 3.63 -0.04
C LEU A 121 16.55 3.93 0.37
N VAL A 122 16.04 3.17 1.35
CA VAL A 122 14.68 3.35 1.85
C VAL A 122 14.51 4.71 2.52
N GLU A 123 15.50 5.17 3.29
CA GLU A 123 15.47 6.50 3.88
C GLU A 123 15.39 7.62 2.83
N ILE A 124 16.16 7.51 1.75
CA ILE A 124 16.12 8.46 0.64
C ILE A 124 14.72 8.49 0.00
N ILE A 125 14.16 7.31 -0.32
CA ILE A 125 12.84 7.20 -0.94
C ILE A 125 11.76 7.78 -0.03
N ILE A 126 11.76 7.43 1.27
CA ILE A 126 10.77 7.92 2.22
C ILE A 126 10.86 9.45 2.36
N LYS A 127 12.07 10.02 2.44
CA LYS A 127 12.25 11.48 2.51
C LYS A 127 11.68 12.17 1.28
N GLN A 128 11.95 11.65 0.08
CA GLN A 128 11.40 12.18 -1.18
C GLN A 128 9.87 12.13 -1.20
N VAL A 129 9.28 10.98 -0.86
CA VAL A 129 7.83 10.77 -0.87
C VAL A 129 7.14 11.62 0.21
N HIS A 130 7.72 11.69 1.41
CA HIS A 130 7.22 12.55 2.49
C HIS A 130 7.19 14.01 2.07
N ASN A 131 8.30 14.54 1.54
CA ASN A 131 8.38 15.93 1.10
C ASN A 131 7.33 16.25 0.02
N LYS A 132 7.09 15.30 -0.89
CA LYS A 132 6.08 15.44 -1.94
C LYS A 132 4.65 15.52 -1.39
N TYR A 133 4.28 14.67 -0.43
CA TYR A 133 2.89 14.51 0.01
C TYR A 133 2.53 15.19 1.33
N TRP A 134 3.51 15.67 2.11
CA TRP A 134 3.25 16.25 3.42
C TRP A 134 2.31 17.47 3.39
N LYS A 135 2.41 18.30 2.35
CA LYS A 135 1.49 19.43 2.15
C LYS A 135 0.04 18.95 1.99
N LYS A 136 -0.20 17.84 1.27
CA LYS A 136 -1.53 17.23 1.12
C LYS A 136 -2.04 16.67 2.45
N VAL A 137 -1.19 15.97 3.20
CA VAL A 137 -1.53 15.46 4.55
C VAL A 137 -2.02 16.58 5.46
N LYS A 138 -1.29 17.70 5.53
CA LYS A 138 -1.68 18.83 6.38
C LYS A 138 -3.03 19.41 5.98
N LYS A 139 -3.26 19.62 4.67
CA LYS A 139 -4.47 20.25 4.12
C LYS A 139 -5.70 19.34 4.07
N ASN A 140 -5.56 18.02 4.13
CA ASN A 140 -6.69 17.11 4.00
C ASN A 140 -7.50 17.04 5.32
N ASN A 141 -8.75 17.54 5.30
CA ASN A 141 -9.62 17.58 6.48
C ASN A 141 -10.28 16.22 6.82
N ASN A 142 -10.22 15.24 5.92
CA ASN A 142 -10.74 13.89 6.18
C ASN A 142 -9.72 12.99 6.90
N LEU A 143 -8.46 13.44 7.02
CA LEU A 143 -7.50 12.84 7.94
C LEU A 143 -7.75 13.40 9.34
N SER A 144 -8.02 12.50 10.29
CA SER A 144 -8.15 12.86 11.70
C SER A 144 -6.85 13.46 12.24
N LEU A 145 -6.95 14.28 13.29
CA LEU A 145 -5.78 14.81 14.00
C LEU A 145 -4.87 13.67 14.48
N THR A 146 -5.45 12.61 15.02
CA THR A 146 -4.72 11.41 15.46
C THR A 146 -3.90 10.77 14.33
N GLN A 147 -4.46 10.64 13.12
CA GLN A 147 -3.71 10.12 11.97
C GLN A 147 -2.56 11.05 11.56
N LYS A 148 -2.78 12.37 11.55
CA LYS A 148 -1.73 13.35 11.20
C LYS A 148 -0.61 13.34 12.23
N SER A 149 -0.94 13.34 13.52
CA SER A 149 0.02 13.24 14.62
C SER A 149 0.79 11.93 14.58
N PHE A 150 0.11 10.81 14.30
CA PHE A 150 0.74 9.51 14.10
C PHE A 150 1.76 9.56 12.94
N MET A 151 1.36 10.09 11.78
CA MET A 151 2.26 10.24 10.63
C MET A 151 3.48 11.09 10.98
N TYR A 152 3.28 12.22 11.65
CA TYR A 152 4.37 13.10 12.06
C TYR A 152 5.32 12.39 13.04
N PHE A 153 4.77 11.78 14.09
CA PHE A 153 5.55 11.12 15.14
C PHE A 153 6.44 10.01 14.59
N PHE A 154 5.92 9.10 13.77
CA PHE A 154 6.72 7.98 13.24
C PHE A 154 7.63 8.37 12.06
N MET A 155 7.41 9.53 11.45
CA MET A 155 8.40 10.12 10.54
C MET A 155 9.61 10.65 11.31
N SER A 156 9.38 11.30 12.46
CA SER A 156 10.42 11.90 13.31
C SER A 156 11.13 10.89 14.21
N PHE A 157 10.41 9.87 14.71
CA PHE A 157 10.90 8.87 15.64
C PHE A 157 10.61 7.44 15.14
N PRO A 158 11.25 7.03 14.03
CA PRO A 158 10.95 5.74 13.38
C PRO A 158 11.21 4.51 14.26
N GLN A 159 12.11 4.61 15.25
CA GLN A 159 12.46 3.51 16.15
C GLN A 159 11.26 2.97 16.95
N PHE A 160 10.27 3.81 17.25
CA PHE A 160 9.09 3.39 18.00
C PHE A 160 8.07 2.62 17.16
N TYR A 161 8.19 2.62 15.82
CA TYR A 161 7.22 1.93 14.96
C TYR A 161 7.22 0.41 15.21
N LYS A 162 8.36 -0.15 15.69
CA LYS A 162 8.49 -1.56 16.07
C LYS A 162 7.41 -2.00 17.05
N ILE A 163 7.06 -1.15 18.01
CA ILE A 163 6.10 -1.44 19.08
C ILE A 163 4.72 -1.81 18.50
N LEU A 164 4.32 -1.19 17.39
CA LEU A 164 3.02 -1.42 16.77
C LEU A 164 2.94 -2.70 15.95
N LEU A 165 4.08 -3.23 15.50
CA LEU A 165 4.12 -4.49 14.76
C LEU A 165 3.97 -5.72 15.68
N PHE A 166 4.18 -5.54 16.99
CA PHE A 166 3.95 -6.59 18.01
C PHE A 166 2.52 -6.61 18.57
N ILE A 167 1.67 -5.65 18.19
CA ILE A 167 0.29 -5.49 18.69
C ILE A 167 -0.74 -6.09 17.69
N HIS A 168 -0.27 -6.72 16.60
CA HIS A 168 -1.09 -7.37 15.57
C HIS A 168 -0.55 -8.76 15.23
#